data_AF-A0A9D4CLP9-F1
#
_entry.id   AF-A0A9D4CLP9-F1
#
_cell.length_a   1.000
_cell.length_b   1.000
_cell.length_c   1.000
_cell.angle_alpha   90.00
_cell.angle_beta   90.00
_cell.angle_gamma   90.00
#
_symmetry.space_group_name_H-M   'P 1'
#
loop_
_entity.id
_entity.type
_entity.pdbx_description
1 polymer ?
#
loop_
_entity_poly.entity_id
_entity_poly.type
_entity_poly.pdbx_seq_one_letter_code
_entity_poly.pdbx_strand_id
1 'polypeptide(L)'
;MVRPKRFENGQNEHRSVRQDVKGKRDIVIVAVGGNDITPTSRHKEIVKRITEIVNEISRNGCEHVYITEILTRGNFSKCPGLQKIVFDRQGIKINKCLAKTFKNNLLNFPGIKFPADYSKDLVHLESRTPGNNGMRKYHYRLRRLM
;
A
#
# COMPACT_ATOMS: atom_id res chain seq x y z
N MET A 1 21.63 -21.23 36.11
CA MET A 1 20.43 -21.89 35.58
C MET A 1 19.30 -20.85 35.59
N VAL A 2 19.05 -20.18 34.45
CA VAL A 2 18.11 -19.05 34.35
C VAL A 2 17.00 -19.43 33.37
N ARG A 3 15.75 -19.44 33.85
CA ARG A 3 14.55 -19.70 33.05
C ARG A 3 14.16 -18.47 32.20
N PRO A 4 13.52 -18.66 31.03
CA PRO A 4 13.39 -17.62 30.01
C PRO A 4 12.20 -16.65 30.23
N LYS A 5 12.34 -15.46 29.64
CA LYS A 5 11.34 -14.38 29.56
C LYS A 5 10.07 -14.85 28.86
N ARG A 6 8.90 -14.69 29.50
CA ARG A 6 7.60 -14.62 28.82
C ARG A 6 7.41 -13.19 28.30
N PHE A 7 7.33 -13.04 26.99
CA PHE A 7 6.73 -11.86 26.36
C PHE A 7 5.32 -12.28 25.92
N GLU A 8 4.32 -11.85 26.67
CA GLU A 8 2.94 -11.76 26.21
C GLU A 8 2.50 -10.32 26.45
N ASN A 9 2.20 -9.61 25.37
CA ASN A 9 0.93 -8.93 25.19
C ASN A 9 0.92 -8.27 23.82
N GLY A 10 0.21 -8.92 22.89
CA GLY A 10 -0.24 -8.30 21.67
C GLY A 10 -1.32 -7.28 22.02
N GLN A 11 -1.00 -6.01 21.81
CA GLN A 11 -2.00 -4.97 21.65
C GLN A 11 -1.83 -4.37 20.26
N ASN A 12 -2.89 -4.52 19.47
CA ASN A 12 -3.08 -3.85 18.19
C ASN A 12 -2.94 -2.35 18.37
N GLU A 13 -1.76 -1.81 18.08
CA GLU A 13 -1.61 -0.37 17.92
C GLU A 13 -2.20 0.05 16.57
N HIS A 14 -3.46 0.50 16.59
CA HIS A 14 -3.87 1.59 15.69
C HIS A 14 -3.04 2.83 16.06
N ARG A 15 -1.75 2.84 15.73
CA ARG A 15 -0.91 4.04 15.82
C ARG A 15 -1.49 5.03 14.84
N SER A 16 -2.18 6.01 15.38
CA SER A 16 -2.60 7.20 14.66
C SER A 16 -1.36 7.79 13.97
N VAL A 17 -1.48 8.14 12.69
CA VAL A 17 -0.44 8.77 11.83
C VAL A 17 0.05 10.14 12.38
N ARG A 18 -0.33 10.49 13.61
CA ARG A 18 -0.33 11.84 14.20
C ARG A 18 1.00 12.32 14.78
N GLN A 19 2.05 11.50 14.92
CA GLN A 19 3.20 11.91 15.77
C GLN A 19 4.58 12.05 15.10
N ASP A 20 4.79 11.64 13.86
CA ASP A 20 6.17 11.57 13.31
C ASP A 20 6.53 12.60 12.23
N VAL A 21 5.67 13.57 11.92
CA VAL A 21 5.90 14.56 10.84
C VAL A 21 6.42 15.88 11.42
N LYS A 22 7.68 15.91 11.87
CA LYS A 22 8.38 17.15 12.25
C LYS A 22 9.76 17.22 11.60
N GLY A 23 9.83 17.72 10.36
CA GLY A 23 11.06 18.31 9.82
C GLY A 23 11.11 18.41 8.29
N LYS A 24 11.47 19.60 7.78
CA LYS A 24 12.10 19.84 6.46
C LYS A 24 11.51 19.03 5.27
N ARG A 25 10.49 19.59 4.60
CA ARG A 25 9.81 19.03 3.41
C ARG A 25 9.50 17.53 3.56
N ASP A 26 8.58 17.24 4.48
CA ASP A 26 8.09 15.89 4.71
C ASP A 26 7.37 15.37 3.45
N ILE A 27 7.94 14.36 2.81
CA ILE A 27 7.28 13.57 1.77
C ILE A 27 6.59 12.39 2.46
N VAL A 28 5.27 12.27 2.27
CA VAL A 28 4.51 11.10 2.73
C VAL A 28 4.04 10.30 1.53
N ILE A 29 4.30 9.00 1.54
CA ILE A 29 3.85 8.06 0.52
C ILE A 29 2.81 7.13 1.12
N VAL A 30 1.59 7.20 0.58
CA VAL A 30 0.43 6.44 1.05
C VAL A 30 0.25 5.20 0.17
N ALA A 31 0.50 4.02 0.74
CA ALA A 31 0.36 2.72 0.07
C ALA A 31 -0.67 1.84 0.78
N VAL A 32 -1.96 2.14 0.57
CA VAL A 32 -3.10 1.46 1.22
C VAL A 32 -4.22 1.15 0.22
N GLY A 33 -5.27 0.44 0.66
CA GLY A 33 -6.47 0.18 -0.15
C GLY A 33 -6.56 -1.23 -0.74
N GLY A 34 -5.44 -1.94 -0.90
CA GLY A 34 -5.44 -3.31 -1.43
C GLY A 34 -6.20 -4.31 -0.53
N ASN A 35 -6.17 -4.11 0.78
CA ASN A 35 -6.90 -4.98 1.72
C ASN A 35 -8.39 -4.62 1.85
N ASP A 36 -8.79 -3.42 1.44
CA ASP A 36 -10.19 -2.98 1.44
C ASP A 36 -11.00 -3.59 0.28
N ILE A 37 -10.33 -4.15 -0.73
CA ILE A 37 -11.00 -4.84 -1.83
C ILE A 37 -11.52 -6.19 -1.33
N THR A 38 -12.84 -6.28 -1.23
CA THR A 38 -13.61 -7.49 -0.91
C THR A 38 -14.63 -7.80 -2.02
N PRO A 39 -15.28 -8.97 -2.05
CA PRO A 39 -16.25 -9.33 -3.10
C PRO A 39 -17.41 -8.32 -3.24
N THR A 40 -17.80 -7.70 -2.14
CA THR A 40 -18.93 -6.74 -2.07
C THR A 40 -18.49 -5.28 -1.98
N SER A 41 -17.17 -5.02 -1.94
CA SER A 41 -16.63 -3.68 -1.84
C SER A 41 -16.96 -2.81 -3.06
N ARG A 42 -17.17 -1.51 -2.80
CA ARG A 42 -17.39 -0.51 -3.84
C ARG A 42 -16.13 0.34 -4.00
N HIS A 43 -15.53 0.31 -5.18
CA HIS A 43 -14.34 1.12 -5.50
C HIS A 43 -14.44 2.59 -5.08
N LYS A 44 -15.61 3.24 -5.24
CA LYS A 44 -15.82 4.64 -4.84
C LYS A 44 -15.65 4.86 -3.33
N GLU A 45 -16.08 3.91 -2.50
CA GLU A 45 -15.94 4.00 -1.04
C GLU A 45 -14.48 3.86 -0.61
N ILE A 46 -13.74 2.94 -1.25
CA ILE A 46 -12.30 2.78 -1.03
C ILE A 46 -11.55 4.06 -1.42
N VAL A 47 -11.83 4.61 -2.60
CA VAL A 47 -11.23 5.88 -3.07
C VAL A 47 -11.54 7.03 -2.11
N LYS A 48 -12.79 7.10 -1.60
CA LYS A 48 -13.18 8.11 -0.61
C LYS A 48 -12.32 8.01 0.65
N ARG A 49 -12.17 6.81 1.23
CA ARG A 49 -11.34 6.59 2.42
C ARG A 49 -9.86 6.93 2.19
N ILE A 50 -9.30 6.55 1.04
CA ILE A 50 -7.92 6.92 0.67
C ILE A 50 -7.79 8.45 0.60
N THR A 51 -8.76 9.11 -0.01
CA THR A 51 -8.78 10.58 -0.11
C THR A 51 -8.87 11.26 1.25
N GLU A 52 -9.68 10.71 2.17
CA GLU A 52 -9.78 11.21 3.55
C GLU A 52 -8.44 11.11 4.28
N ILE A 53 -7.73 9.97 4.16
CA ILE A 53 -6.39 9.80 4.74
C ILE A 53 -5.41 10.83 4.18
N VAL A 54 -5.38 11.00 2.86
CA VAL A 54 -4.47 11.95 2.19
C VAL A 54 -4.77 13.38 2.62
N ASN A 55 -6.04 13.77 2.66
CA ASN A 55 -6.46 15.10 3.10
C ASN A 55 -6.14 15.34 4.59
N GLU A 56 -6.22 14.32 5.44
CA GLU A 56 -5.79 14.43 6.83
C GLU A 56 -4.27 14.65 6.92
N ILE A 57 -3.47 13.89 6.18
CA ILE A 57 -2.01 14.05 6.15
C ILE A 57 -1.62 15.46 5.66
N SER A 58 -2.23 15.94 4.57
CA SER A 58 -1.97 17.30 4.07
C SER A 58 -2.40 18.39 5.06
N ARG A 59 -3.55 18.24 5.73
CA ARG A 59 -3.99 19.19 6.77
C ARG A 59 -3.07 19.26 7.98
N ASN A 60 -2.30 18.20 8.23
CA ASN A 60 -1.31 18.15 9.30
C ASN A 60 0.07 18.72 8.88
N GLY A 61 0.15 19.46 7.77
CA GLY A 61 1.34 20.22 7.38
C GLY A 61 2.29 19.49 6.42
N CYS A 62 1.92 18.31 5.90
CA CYS A 62 2.71 17.64 4.87
C CYS A 62 2.46 18.28 3.49
N GLU A 63 3.50 18.90 2.93
CA GLU A 63 3.45 19.59 1.63
C GLU A 63 3.37 18.61 0.45
N HIS A 64 3.97 17.43 0.58
CA HIS A 64 4.11 16.47 -0.52
C HIS A 64 3.56 15.09 -0.15
N VAL A 65 2.28 14.86 -0.45
CA VAL A 65 1.63 13.56 -0.28
C VAL A 65 1.49 12.87 -1.63
N TYR A 66 2.10 11.70 -1.75
CA TYR A 66 1.99 10.81 -2.90
C TYR A 66 1.20 9.56 -2.53
N ILE A 67 0.52 8.97 -3.50
CA ILE A 67 -0.26 7.73 -3.32
C ILE A 67 0.27 6.70 -4.29
N THR A 68 0.38 5.46 -3.88
CA THR A 68 0.74 4.37 -4.80
C THR A 68 -0.50 3.76 -5.42
N GLU A 69 -0.38 3.31 -6.67
CA GLU A 69 -1.39 2.43 -7.24
C GLU A 69 -1.58 1.16 -6.38
N ILE A 70 -2.78 0.60 -6.41
CA ILE A 70 -3.03 -0.73 -5.88
C ILE A 70 -2.39 -1.74 -6.84
N LEU A 71 -1.36 -2.42 -6.35
CA LEU A 71 -0.70 -3.51 -7.05
C LEU A 71 -1.59 -4.77 -7.06
N THR A 72 -1.45 -5.60 -8.10
CA THR A 72 -2.12 -6.91 -8.19
C THR A 72 -1.63 -7.86 -7.09
N ARG A 73 -2.38 -8.94 -6.82
CA ARG A 73 -1.97 -10.04 -5.94
C ARG A 73 -2.61 -11.35 -6.37
N GLY A 74 -2.11 -12.47 -5.83
CA GLY A 74 -2.53 -13.83 -6.20
C GLY A 74 -3.16 -14.66 -5.09
N ASN A 75 -2.92 -14.34 -3.82
CA ASN A 75 -3.47 -15.12 -2.70
C ASN A 75 -4.62 -14.36 -2.02
N PHE A 76 -5.77 -15.04 -1.94
CA PHE A 76 -7.02 -14.51 -1.41
C PHE A 76 -7.61 -15.38 -0.28
N SER A 77 -6.81 -16.29 0.29
CA SER A 77 -7.23 -17.17 1.40
C SER A 77 -7.82 -16.40 2.59
N LYS A 78 -7.36 -15.17 2.83
CA LYS A 78 -7.84 -14.28 3.90
C LYS A 78 -9.11 -13.47 3.53
N CYS A 79 -9.63 -13.61 2.31
CA CYS A 79 -10.85 -12.94 1.86
C CYS A 79 -11.71 -13.93 1.06
N PRO A 80 -12.47 -14.81 1.74
CA PRO A 80 -13.30 -15.82 1.08
C PRO A 80 -14.22 -15.21 0.03
N GLY A 81 -14.33 -15.87 -1.12
CA GLY A 81 -15.14 -15.41 -2.25
C GLY A 81 -14.48 -14.35 -3.15
N LEU A 82 -13.31 -13.83 -2.79
CA LEU A 82 -12.57 -12.89 -3.63
C LEU A 82 -11.68 -13.66 -4.63
N GLN A 83 -11.97 -13.48 -5.92
CA GLN A 83 -11.16 -14.06 -6.99
C GLN A 83 -10.20 -13.01 -7.56
N LYS A 84 -9.07 -13.47 -8.11
CA LYS A 84 -8.06 -12.60 -8.73
C LYS A 84 -8.65 -11.65 -9.78
N ILE A 85 -9.50 -12.17 -10.66
CA ILE A 85 -10.12 -11.36 -11.72
C ILE A 85 -11.01 -10.24 -11.16
N VAL A 86 -11.71 -10.50 -10.05
CA VAL A 86 -12.55 -9.50 -9.38
C VAL A 86 -11.66 -8.46 -8.71
N PHE A 87 -10.61 -8.91 -8.02
CA PHE A 87 -9.62 -8.03 -7.40
C PHE A 87 -8.98 -7.09 -8.43
N ASP A 88 -8.44 -7.62 -9.53
CA ASP A 88 -7.78 -6.83 -10.56
C ASP A 88 -8.75 -5.84 -11.22
N ARG A 89 -9.99 -6.26 -11.51
CA ARG A 89 -11.02 -5.36 -12.05
C ARG A 89 -11.35 -4.21 -11.10
N GLN A 90 -11.46 -4.47 -9.80
CA GLN A 90 -11.67 -3.43 -8.79
C GLN A 90 -10.44 -2.54 -8.65
N GLY A 91 -9.24 -3.11 -8.58
CA GLY A 91 -7.96 -2.38 -8.52
C GLY A 91 -7.80 -1.41 -9.70
N ILE A 92 -8.10 -1.84 -10.92
CA ILE A 92 -8.09 -0.96 -12.11
C ILE A 92 -9.07 0.21 -11.96
N LYS A 93 -10.29 -0.04 -11.47
CA LYS A 93 -11.28 1.02 -11.25
C LYS A 93 -10.81 2.01 -10.19
N ILE A 94 -10.25 1.52 -9.09
CA ILE A 94 -9.70 2.34 -8.00
C ILE A 94 -8.54 3.18 -8.53
N ASN A 95 -7.54 2.56 -9.17
CA ASN A 95 -6.36 3.26 -9.71
C ASN A 95 -6.77 4.32 -10.74
N LYS A 96 -7.76 4.04 -11.61
CA LYS A 96 -8.31 5.05 -12.53
C LYS A 96 -8.95 6.24 -11.79
N CYS A 97 -9.68 5.99 -10.72
CA CYS A 97 -10.25 7.06 -9.90
C CYS A 97 -9.15 7.86 -9.19
N LEU A 98 -8.18 7.19 -8.56
CA LEU A 98 -7.03 7.83 -7.92
C LEU A 98 -6.22 8.67 -8.92
N ALA A 99 -6.02 8.19 -10.14
CA ALA A 99 -5.31 8.94 -11.19
C ALA A 99 -6.03 10.24 -11.54
N LYS A 100 -7.37 10.23 -11.59
CA LYS A 100 -8.17 11.44 -11.83
C LYS A 100 -8.09 12.41 -10.65
N THR A 101 -8.15 11.90 -9.43
CA THR A 101 -8.16 12.71 -8.20
C THR A 101 -6.80 13.32 -7.90
N PHE A 102 -5.72 12.54 -8.02
CA PHE A 102 -4.39 12.92 -7.55
C PHE A 102 -3.39 13.24 -8.66
N LYS A 103 -3.74 12.97 -9.93
CA LYS A 103 -2.93 13.32 -11.11
C LYS A 103 -1.47 12.89 -10.95
N ASN A 104 -0.54 13.85 -10.90
CA ASN A 104 0.90 13.63 -10.82
C ASN A 104 1.35 13.08 -9.46
N ASN A 105 0.49 13.10 -8.44
CA ASN A 105 0.79 12.56 -7.12
C ASN A 105 0.49 11.05 -7.01
N LEU A 106 -0.10 10.43 -8.06
CA LEU A 106 -0.23 8.98 -8.15
C LEU A 106 1.07 8.35 -8.70
N LEU A 107 1.66 7.46 -7.93
CA LEU A 107 2.83 6.69 -8.26
C LEU A 107 2.44 5.33 -8.85
N ASN A 108 2.80 5.15 -10.12
CA ASN A 108 2.69 3.87 -10.81
C ASN A 108 4.05 3.14 -10.85
N PHE A 109 3.99 1.82 -10.94
CA PHE A 109 5.11 0.89 -10.90
C PHE A 109 5.10 -0.06 -12.11
N PRO A 110 5.22 0.45 -13.35
CA PRO A 110 5.16 -0.38 -14.56
C PRO A 110 6.27 -1.44 -14.64
N GLY A 111 7.35 -1.28 -13.87
CA GLY A 111 8.45 -2.27 -13.81
C GLY A 111 8.18 -3.46 -12.89
N ILE A 112 7.16 -3.40 -12.02
CA ILE A 112 6.78 -4.48 -11.12
C ILE A 112 5.84 -5.44 -11.86
N LYS A 113 6.28 -6.67 -12.02
CA LYS A 113 5.63 -7.73 -12.79
C LYS A 113 5.14 -8.83 -11.86
N PHE A 114 3.86 -9.16 -11.94
CA PHE A 114 3.28 -10.32 -11.27
C PHE A 114 3.36 -11.56 -12.17
N PRO A 115 3.66 -12.77 -11.64
CA PRO A 115 4.04 -13.06 -10.25
C PRO A 115 5.54 -12.89 -9.99
N ALA A 116 6.33 -12.60 -11.04
CA ALA A 116 7.79 -12.63 -10.98
C ALA A 116 8.34 -11.85 -9.78
N ASP A 117 7.94 -10.60 -9.59
CA ASP A 117 8.47 -9.70 -8.54
C ASP A 117 7.86 -9.90 -7.14
N TYR A 118 7.08 -10.96 -6.93
CA TYR A 118 6.36 -11.22 -5.68
C TYR A 118 6.99 -12.37 -4.90
N SER A 119 6.80 -12.31 -3.58
CA SER A 119 7.14 -13.42 -2.70
C SER A 119 6.25 -14.64 -2.99
N LYS A 120 6.59 -15.80 -2.41
CA LYS A 120 5.81 -17.04 -2.56
C LYS A 120 4.35 -16.91 -2.10
N ASP A 121 4.05 -15.95 -1.23
CA ASP A 121 2.66 -15.72 -0.81
C ASP A 121 1.81 -15.00 -1.86
N LEU A 122 2.42 -14.50 -2.94
CA LEU A 122 1.78 -13.76 -4.03
C LEU A 122 1.01 -12.52 -3.58
N VAL A 123 1.27 -11.99 -2.38
CA VAL A 123 0.68 -10.75 -1.83
C VAL A 123 1.73 -9.68 -1.66
N HIS A 124 2.89 -10.04 -1.12
CA HIS A 124 3.98 -9.12 -0.86
C HIS A 124 5.01 -9.15 -1.98
N LEU A 125 5.66 -8.01 -2.22
CA LEU A 125 6.78 -7.92 -3.15
C LEU A 125 8.00 -8.67 -2.58
N GLU A 126 8.74 -9.35 -3.46
CA GLU A 126 9.97 -10.02 -3.08
C GLU A 126 11.04 -8.99 -2.69
N SER A 127 11.77 -9.29 -1.61
CA SER A 127 12.81 -8.45 -1.03
C SER A 127 14.10 -9.19 -0.66
N ARG A 128 14.05 -10.52 -0.58
CA ARG A 128 15.11 -11.36 0.00
C ARG A 128 15.86 -12.18 -1.05
N THR A 129 15.25 -12.46 -2.19
CA THR A 129 15.86 -13.29 -3.23
C THR A 129 16.75 -12.46 -4.16
N PRO A 130 18.06 -12.74 -4.28
CA PRO A 130 18.93 -12.04 -5.22
C PRO A 130 18.49 -12.25 -6.68
N GLY A 131 18.33 -11.17 -7.44
CA GLY A 131 17.93 -11.21 -8.86
C GLY A 131 16.43 -11.11 -9.11
N ASN A 132 15.62 -11.24 -8.05
CA ASN A 132 14.19 -11.05 -8.10
C ASN A 132 13.77 -10.10 -6.96
N ASN A 133 13.66 -8.80 -7.24
CA ASN A 133 13.58 -7.80 -6.18
C ASN A 133 12.46 -6.79 -6.48
N GLY A 134 11.20 -7.21 -6.36
CA GLY A 134 10.05 -6.30 -6.46
C GLY A 134 10.17 -5.08 -5.56
N MET A 135 10.64 -5.26 -4.31
CA MET A 135 10.90 -4.16 -3.39
C MET A 135 12.03 -3.22 -3.85
N ARG A 136 13.04 -3.72 -4.56
CA ARG A 136 14.10 -2.87 -5.12
C ARG A 136 13.57 -1.99 -6.24
N LYS A 137 12.72 -2.54 -7.11
CA LYS A 137 12.05 -1.77 -8.17
C LYS A 137 11.10 -0.73 -7.58
N TYR A 138 10.35 -1.11 -6.55
CA TYR A 138 9.49 -0.21 -5.78
C TYR A 138 10.30 0.94 -5.19
N HIS A 139 11.36 0.65 -4.44
CA HIS A 139 12.22 1.66 -3.82
C HIS A 139 12.92 2.55 -4.85
N TYR A 140 13.40 1.99 -5.96
CA TYR A 140 14.00 2.78 -7.05
C TYR A 140 13.01 3.81 -7.61
N ARG A 141 11.72 3.45 -7.71
CA ARG A 141 10.69 4.40 -8.14
C ARG A 141 10.47 5.51 -7.11
N LEU A 142 10.45 5.18 -5.82
CA LEU A 142 10.25 6.16 -4.74
C LEU A 142 11.42 7.13 -4.62
N ARG A 143 12.66 6.65 -4.80
CA ARG A 143 13.88 7.48 -4.78
C ARG A 143 13.88 8.61 -5.81
N ARG A 144 13.03 8.56 -6.84
CA ARG A 144 12.93 9.63 -7.85
C ARG A 144 12.09 10.83 -7.37
N LEU A 145 11.52 10.75 -6.17
CA LEU A 145 10.76 11.84 -5.53
C LEU A 145 11.59 12.60 -4.50
N MET A 146 12.75 12.06 -4.12
CA MET A 146 13.71 12.60 -3.15
C MET A 146 14.92 13.16 -3.87
#